data_AF-A0A9E5NXZ6-F1
#
_entry.id   AF-A0A9E5NXZ6-F1
#
_cell.length_a   1.000
_cell.length_b   1.000
_cell.length_c   1.000
_cell.angle_alpha   90.00
_cell.angle_beta   90.00
_cell.angle_gamma   90.00
#
_symmetry.space_group_name_H-M   'P 1'
#
loop_
_entity.id
_entity.type
_entity.pdbx_description
1 polymer ?
#
loop_
_entity_poly.entity_id
_entity_poly.type
_entity_poly.pdbx_seq_one_letter_code
_entity_poly.pdbx_strand_id
1 'polypeptide(L)'
;MRARVFGATLGITVITFLAFRGVMVGESSAITLSSSQWGAPEGKECIECHQALSPALVEQWRLGAMGQAGVNCYDCHRAEKGDVDAMDHNGYTIALLVTPKDCGRCHAKEVREMTGSHHAKAGQILNTLDNYLGEVVGGPAAVAVGCRQCHGSKIEVLKGGKLDPATWPNTG
;
A
#
# COMPACT_ATOMS: atom_id res chain seq x y z
N MET A 1 42.37 -31.35 51.31
CA MET A 1 41.92 -31.74 49.95
C MET A 1 40.98 -30.66 49.43
N ARG A 2 41.24 -30.16 48.22
CA ARG A 2 40.68 -28.91 47.67
C ARG A 2 39.19 -29.04 47.34
N ALA A 3 38.37 -28.16 47.90
CA ALA A 3 36.98 -27.97 47.50
C ALA A 3 36.92 -27.32 46.11
N ARG A 4 36.11 -27.89 45.22
CA ARG A 4 35.87 -27.37 43.86
C ARG A 4 34.85 -26.23 43.93
N VAL A 5 35.26 -25.04 43.51
CA VAL A 5 34.37 -23.90 43.23
C VAL A 5 33.88 -24.07 41.80
N PHE A 6 32.61 -24.43 41.61
CA PHE A 6 31.91 -24.36 40.33
C PHE A 6 30.59 -23.64 40.57
N GLY A 7 30.36 -22.57 39.81
CA GLY A 7 29.03 -21.96 39.66
C GLY A 7 28.96 -20.50 40.06
N ALA A 8 29.22 -19.59 39.09
CA ALA A 8 28.68 -18.22 39.13
C ALA A 8 28.86 -17.41 37.83
N THR A 9 29.21 -17.99 36.67
CA THR A 9 29.54 -17.17 35.47
C THR A 9 28.60 -17.31 34.27
N LEU A 10 27.62 -18.23 34.27
CA LEU A 10 26.70 -18.40 33.13
C LEU A 10 25.33 -17.68 33.27
N GLY A 11 25.03 -17.04 34.40
CA GLY A 11 23.70 -16.48 34.66
C GLY A 11 23.47 -15.04 34.20
N ILE A 12 24.53 -14.25 34.02
CA ILE A 12 24.40 -12.79 33.84
C ILE A 12 24.21 -12.39 32.36
N THR A 13 24.69 -13.20 31.41
CA THR A 13 24.62 -12.85 29.97
C THR A 13 23.25 -13.12 29.33
N VAL A 14 22.41 -13.97 29.92
CA VAL A 14 21.08 -14.31 29.37
C VAL A 14 20.00 -13.30 29.77
N ILE A 15 20.14 -12.65 30.93
CA ILE A 15 19.12 -11.73 31.46
C ILE A 15 19.14 -10.38 30.72
N THR A 16 20.27 -9.98 30.14
CA THR A 16 20.38 -8.70 29.40
C THR A 16 19.74 -8.74 28.01
N PHE A 17 19.57 -9.92 27.39
CA PHE A 17 18.90 -10.04 26.08
C PHE A 17 17.36 -10.06 26.18
N LEU A 18 16.79 -10.34 27.34
CA LEU A 18 15.33 -10.36 27.55
C LEU A 18 14.74 -8.97 27.83
N ALA A 19 15.55 -8.00 28.27
CA ALA A 19 15.08 -6.64 28.56
C ALA A 19 15.00 -5.74 27.31
N PHE A 20 15.63 -6.12 26.20
CA PHE A 20 15.71 -5.30 24.98
C PHE A 20 14.76 -5.75 23.85
N ARG A 21 13.80 -6.63 24.12
CA ARG A 21 12.73 -7.00 23.17
C ARG A 21 11.47 -6.14 23.28
N GLY A 22 11.44 -5.17 24.19
CA GLY A 22 10.24 -4.38 24.50
C GLY A 22 10.10 -3.03 23.77
N VAL A 23 11.08 -2.58 22.99
CA VAL A 23 11.09 -1.21 22.44
C VAL A 23 11.42 -1.26 20.94
N MET A 24 10.46 -1.70 20.11
CA MET A 24 10.37 -1.37 18.67
C MET A 24 8.97 -1.71 18.11
N VAL A 25 7.90 -1.69 18.92
CA VAL A 25 6.54 -1.64 18.36
C VAL A 25 6.26 -0.16 18.14
N GLY A 26 6.40 0.30 16.89
CA GLY A 26 5.99 1.65 16.52
C GLY A 26 4.52 1.84 16.89
N GLU A 27 4.20 2.94 17.57
CA GLU A 27 2.84 3.32 17.88
C GLU A 27 2.10 3.60 16.56
N SER A 28 1.37 2.60 16.05
CA SER A 28 0.36 2.83 15.01
C SER A 28 -0.67 3.78 15.60
N SER A 29 -0.71 5.02 15.11
CA SER A 29 -1.72 5.99 15.50
C SER A 29 -3.10 5.39 15.23
N ALA A 30 -3.90 5.21 16.28
CA ALA A 30 -5.25 4.68 16.13
C ALA A 30 -6.07 5.59 15.20
N ILE A 31 -6.79 5.00 14.26
CA ILE A 31 -7.74 5.71 13.41
C ILE A 31 -8.78 6.37 14.35
N THR A 32 -8.95 7.69 14.23
CA THR A 32 -9.86 8.47 15.10
C THR A 32 -11.34 8.39 14.66
N LEU A 33 -11.59 7.68 13.57
CA LEU A 33 -12.89 7.56 12.93
C LEU A 33 -13.70 6.40 13.50
N SER A 34 -15.02 6.59 13.53
CA SER A 34 -15.95 5.54 13.95
C SER A 34 -16.02 4.43 12.89
N SER A 35 -16.21 3.19 13.34
CA SER A 35 -16.41 2.03 12.47
C SER A 35 -17.65 2.11 11.59
N SER A 36 -18.55 3.05 11.85
CA SER A 36 -19.69 3.34 10.95
C SER A 36 -19.29 3.98 9.62
N GLN A 37 -18.03 4.37 9.44
CA GLN A 37 -17.55 5.06 8.23
C GLN A 37 -17.05 4.13 7.12
N TRP A 38 -17.03 2.82 7.36
CA TRP A 38 -16.70 1.79 6.38
C TRP A 38 -17.66 0.61 6.52
N GLY A 39 -17.50 -0.40 5.66
CA GLY A 39 -18.40 -1.55 5.58
C GLY A 39 -19.58 -1.28 4.67
N ALA A 40 -19.38 -0.54 3.57
CA ALA A 40 -20.43 -0.25 2.60
C ALA A 40 -21.17 -1.53 2.14
N PRO A 41 -22.52 -1.59 2.16
CA PRO A 41 -23.26 -2.82 1.89
C PRO A 41 -22.96 -3.42 0.51
N GLU A 42 -22.67 -2.58 -0.48
CA GLU A 42 -22.30 -2.95 -1.85
C GLU A 42 -21.07 -3.87 -1.89
N GLY A 43 -20.15 -3.73 -0.92
CA GLY A 43 -18.95 -4.54 -0.84
C GLY A 43 -19.22 -6.05 -0.72
N LYS A 44 -20.40 -6.46 -0.23
CA LYS A 44 -20.79 -7.87 -0.17
C LYS A 44 -20.93 -8.47 -1.57
N GLU A 45 -21.57 -7.74 -2.48
CA GLU A 45 -21.74 -8.18 -3.87
C GLU A 45 -20.38 -8.27 -4.59
N CYS A 46 -19.48 -7.32 -4.30
CA CYS A 46 -18.11 -7.37 -4.80
C CYS A 46 -17.39 -8.64 -4.33
N ILE A 47 -17.43 -8.94 -3.02
CA ILE A 47 -16.76 -10.10 -2.43
C ILE A 47 -17.35 -11.40 -2.98
N GLU A 48 -18.68 -11.53 -3.06
CA GLU A 48 -19.34 -12.74 -3.57
C GLU A 48 -18.92 -13.07 -5.00
N CYS A 49 -18.91 -12.08 -5.90
CA CYS A 49 -18.50 -12.28 -7.29
C CYS A 49 -16.98 -12.53 -7.41
N HIS A 50 -16.16 -11.74 -6.73
CA HIS A 50 -14.70 -11.87 -6.79
C HIS A 50 -14.17 -13.09 -6.05
N GLN A 51 -14.90 -13.65 -5.10
CA GLN A 51 -14.51 -14.91 -4.45
C GLN A 51 -14.48 -16.06 -5.47
N ALA A 52 -15.39 -16.03 -6.46
CA ALA A 52 -15.43 -17.01 -7.53
C ALA A 52 -14.39 -16.73 -8.62
N LEU A 53 -14.24 -15.47 -9.03
CA LEU A 53 -13.38 -15.08 -10.16
C LEU A 53 -11.91 -14.86 -9.78
N SER A 54 -11.64 -14.49 -8.52
CA SER A 54 -10.34 -14.05 -8.03
C SER A 54 -10.13 -14.42 -6.55
N PRO A 55 -10.24 -15.72 -6.19
CA PRO A 55 -10.25 -16.18 -4.80
C PRO A 55 -8.99 -15.76 -4.02
N ALA A 56 -7.83 -15.71 -4.68
CA ALA A 56 -6.58 -15.29 -4.05
C ALA A 56 -6.59 -13.81 -3.62
N LEU A 57 -7.23 -12.94 -4.42
CA LEU A 57 -7.36 -11.51 -4.08
C LEU A 57 -8.26 -11.32 -2.86
N VAL A 58 -9.40 -12.01 -2.84
CA VAL A 58 -10.33 -11.96 -1.71
C VAL A 58 -9.68 -12.54 -0.46
N GLU A 59 -8.91 -13.63 -0.58
CA GLU A 59 -8.20 -14.19 0.56
C GLU A 59 -7.13 -13.24 1.12
N GLN A 60 -6.35 -12.58 0.25
CA GLN A 60 -5.37 -11.59 0.69
C GLN A 60 -6.04 -10.44 1.45
N TRP A 61 -7.15 -9.92 0.95
CA TRP A 61 -7.94 -8.90 1.63
C TRP A 61 -8.46 -9.40 2.99
N ARG A 62 -9.06 -10.60 3.02
CA ARG A 62 -9.67 -11.21 4.20
C ARG A 62 -8.65 -11.44 5.32
N LEU A 63 -7.43 -11.83 4.97
CA LEU A 63 -6.33 -12.02 5.92
C LEU A 63 -5.71 -10.71 6.39
N GLY A 64 -5.83 -9.64 5.60
CA GLY A 64 -5.30 -8.31 5.93
C GLY A 64 -6.07 -7.61 7.06
N ALA A 65 -5.40 -6.69 7.75
CA ALA A 65 -5.97 -5.97 8.90
C ALA A 65 -7.26 -5.19 8.53
N MET A 66 -7.31 -4.58 7.34
CA MET A 66 -8.49 -3.86 6.86
C MET A 66 -9.71 -4.78 6.66
N GLY A 67 -9.51 -5.98 6.07
CA GLY A 67 -10.57 -6.96 5.91
C GLY A 67 -11.06 -7.50 7.25
N GLN A 68 -10.15 -7.76 8.20
CA GLN A 68 -10.51 -8.15 9.57
C GLN A 68 -11.26 -7.05 10.32
N ALA A 69 -10.99 -5.77 10.03
CA ALA A 69 -11.70 -4.62 10.58
C ALA A 69 -13.04 -4.33 9.87
N GLY A 70 -13.37 -5.05 8.80
CA GLY A 70 -14.62 -4.90 8.06
C GLY A 70 -14.60 -3.84 6.95
N VAL A 71 -13.45 -3.25 6.63
CA VAL A 71 -13.29 -2.40 5.44
C VAL A 71 -13.32 -3.30 4.21
N ASN A 72 -14.22 -3.06 3.28
CA ASN A 72 -14.44 -3.92 2.12
C ASN A 72 -13.96 -3.30 0.80
N CYS A 73 -14.18 -4.01 -0.31
CA CYS A 73 -13.74 -3.62 -1.64
C CYS A 73 -14.27 -2.24 -2.05
N TYR A 74 -15.56 -1.99 -1.81
CA TYR A 74 -16.23 -0.76 -2.22
C TYR A 74 -15.82 0.43 -1.35
N ASP A 75 -15.40 0.20 -0.11
CA ASP A 75 -14.91 1.27 0.76
C ASP A 75 -13.66 1.99 0.19
N CYS A 76 -12.83 1.26 -0.55
CA CYS A 76 -11.64 1.79 -1.21
C CYS A 76 -11.91 2.16 -2.67
N HIS A 77 -12.55 1.26 -3.43
CA HIS A 77 -12.67 1.36 -4.88
C HIS A 77 -13.86 2.18 -5.38
N ARG A 78 -14.80 2.59 -4.53
CA ARG A 78 -15.88 3.50 -4.96
C ARG A 78 -15.29 4.76 -5.58
N ALA A 79 -15.89 5.21 -6.68
CA ALA A 79 -15.51 6.44 -7.37
C ALA A 79 -16.75 7.24 -7.73
N GLU A 80 -16.56 8.54 -7.93
CA GLU A 80 -17.57 9.41 -8.49
C GLU A 80 -17.47 9.39 -10.02
N LYS A 81 -18.60 9.58 -10.73
CA LYS A 81 -18.60 9.58 -12.21
C LYS A 81 -17.72 10.66 -12.83
N GLY A 82 -17.33 11.67 -12.06
CA GLY A 82 -16.42 12.73 -12.48
C GLY A 82 -14.94 12.40 -12.32
N ASP A 83 -14.59 11.32 -11.61
CA ASP A 83 -13.19 10.94 -11.42
C ASP A 83 -12.59 10.47 -12.76
N VAL A 84 -11.33 10.83 -12.99
CA VAL A 84 -10.66 10.61 -14.28
C VAL A 84 -10.50 9.12 -14.60
N ASP A 85 -10.40 8.30 -13.57
CA ASP A 85 -10.24 6.84 -13.60
C ASP A 85 -11.52 6.08 -13.20
N ALA A 86 -12.65 6.79 -13.10
CA ALA A 86 -13.94 6.15 -12.90
C ALA A 86 -14.33 5.29 -14.10
N MET A 87 -14.81 4.09 -13.79
CA MET A 87 -15.35 3.14 -14.74
C MET A 87 -16.64 2.52 -14.21
N ASP A 88 -17.52 2.12 -15.14
CA ASP A 88 -18.67 1.30 -14.81
C ASP A 88 -18.23 -0.15 -14.60
N HIS A 89 -18.70 -0.75 -13.51
CA HIS A 89 -18.46 -2.14 -13.21
C HIS A 89 -19.71 -2.76 -12.59
N ASN A 90 -20.49 -3.46 -13.41
CA ASN A 90 -21.68 -4.20 -12.99
C ASN A 90 -22.70 -3.33 -12.23
N GLY A 91 -22.94 -2.10 -12.71
CA GLY A 91 -23.89 -1.17 -12.10
C GLY A 91 -23.31 -0.28 -11.00
N TYR A 92 -22.03 -0.44 -10.67
CA TYR A 92 -21.31 0.43 -9.75
C TYR A 92 -20.32 1.33 -10.50
N THR A 93 -20.09 2.53 -9.96
CA THR A 93 -18.99 3.40 -10.40
C THR A 93 -17.80 3.19 -9.48
N ILE A 94 -16.69 2.71 -10.04
CA ILE A 94 -15.48 2.39 -9.30
C ILE A 94 -14.23 2.95 -9.98
N ALA A 95 -13.14 3.05 -9.23
CA ALA A 95 -11.80 3.26 -9.75
C ALA A 95 -10.95 2.03 -9.41
N LEU A 96 -10.19 1.53 -10.39
CA LEU A 96 -9.27 0.41 -10.17
C LEU A 96 -8.06 0.82 -9.32
N LEU A 97 -7.61 2.07 -9.49
CA LEU A 97 -6.44 2.61 -8.80
C LEU A 97 -6.86 3.31 -7.50
N VAL A 98 -6.60 2.68 -6.37
CA VAL A 98 -6.79 3.32 -5.05
C VAL A 98 -5.59 4.22 -4.78
N THR A 99 -5.83 5.53 -4.66
CA THR A 99 -4.78 6.55 -4.52
C THR A 99 -4.58 6.97 -3.06
N PRO A 100 -3.51 7.72 -2.74
CA PRO A 100 -3.37 8.32 -1.40
C PRO A 100 -4.58 9.18 -0.97
N LYS A 101 -5.35 9.75 -1.91
CA LYS A 101 -6.57 10.51 -1.58
C LYS A 101 -7.67 9.60 -1.02
N ASP A 102 -7.81 8.40 -1.58
CA ASP A 102 -8.78 7.40 -1.11
C ASP A 102 -8.41 6.89 0.27
N CYS A 103 -7.11 6.60 0.48
CA CYS A 103 -6.57 6.25 1.80
C CYS A 103 -6.84 7.37 2.81
N GLY A 104 -6.71 8.63 2.39
CA GLY A 104 -6.86 9.84 3.21
C GLY A 104 -8.26 10.06 3.76
N ARG A 105 -9.28 9.37 3.23
CA ARG A 105 -10.62 9.34 3.83
C ARG A 105 -10.59 8.82 5.26
N CYS A 106 -9.71 7.84 5.52
CA CYS A 106 -9.52 7.25 6.84
C CYS A 106 -8.17 7.60 7.50
N HIS A 107 -7.12 7.73 6.70
CA HIS A 107 -5.72 7.88 7.11
C HIS A 107 -5.17 9.27 6.78
N ALA A 108 -5.91 10.31 7.17
CA ALA A 108 -5.57 11.68 6.80
C ALA A 108 -4.20 12.12 7.34
N LYS A 109 -3.77 11.60 8.50
CA LYS A 109 -2.46 11.91 9.07
C LYS A 109 -1.34 11.29 8.25
N GLU A 110 -1.41 9.98 8.01
CA GLU A 110 -0.38 9.22 7.31
C GLU A 110 -0.23 9.72 5.87
N VAL A 111 -1.34 10.07 5.21
CA VAL A 111 -1.31 10.65 3.87
C VAL A 111 -0.63 12.02 3.86
N ARG A 112 -0.87 12.89 4.85
CA ARG A 112 -0.15 14.18 4.96
C ARG A 112 1.35 13.97 5.15
N GLU A 113 1.73 13.04 6.02
CA GLU A 113 3.13 12.69 6.28
C GLU A 113 3.81 12.14 5.02
N MET A 114 3.17 11.19 4.34
CA MET A 114 3.70 10.61 3.11
C MET A 114 3.79 11.63 1.98
N THR A 115 2.76 12.44 1.76
CA THR A 115 2.73 13.46 0.69
C THR A 115 3.83 14.52 0.87
N GLY A 116 4.21 14.82 2.12
CA GLY A 116 5.32 15.72 2.43
C GLY A 116 6.72 15.14 2.15
N SER A 117 6.84 13.82 2.04
CA SER A 117 8.11 13.09 1.97
C SER A 117 8.81 13.21 0.60
N HIS A 118 10.07 12.77 0.55
CA HIS A 118 10.79 12.59 -0.72
C HIS A 118 10.26 11.42 -1.54
N HIS A 119 9.72 10.37 -0.92
CA HIS A 119 9.15 9.23 -1.64
C HIS A 119 7.97 9.66 -2.51
N ALA A 120 7.07 10.50 -2.00
CA ALA A 120 5.95 11.04 -2.79
C ALA A 120 6.38 11.93 -3.98
N LYS A 121 7.66 12.33 -4.02
CA LYS A 121 8.25 13.14 -5.10
C LYS A 121 9.25 12.34 -5.94
N ALA A 122 9.46 11.05 -5.66
CA ALA A 122 10.52 10.25 -6.25
C ALA A 122 10.44 10.19 -7.78
N GLY A 123 9.23 10.11 -8.34
CA GLY A 123 9.01 10.04 -9.78
C GLY A 123 9.31 11.35 -10.53
N GLN A 124 9.44 12.47 -9.82
CA GLN A 124 9.72 13.77 -10.44
C GLN A 124 11.08 13.81 -11.14
N ILE A 125 12.05 12.98 -10.71
CA ILE A 125 13.38 12.90 -11.34
C ILE A 125 13.32 12.22 -12.72
N LEU A 126 12.35 11.33 -12.95
CA LEU A 126 12.40 10.46 -14.13
C LEU A 126 12.15 11.20 -15.44
N ASN A 127 11.52 12.37 -15.39
CA ASN A 127 11.27 13.22 -16.55
C ASN A 127 12.11 14.51 -16.54
N THR A 128 13.27 14.52 -15.86
CA THR A 128 14.21 15.65 -15.89
C THR A 128 15.37 15.39 -16.84
N LEU A 129 16.11 16.45 -17.17
CA LEU A 129 17.35 16.35 -17.95
C LEU A 129 18.39 15.43 -17.28
N ASP A 130 18.36 15.33 -15.95
CA ASP A 130 19.27 14.47 -15.19
C ASP A 130 19.04 12.97 -15.48
N ASN A 131 17.83 12.59 -15.92
CA ASN A 131 17.51 11.22 -16.33
C ASN A 131 17.66 10.98 -17.84
N TYR A 132 18.35 11.87 -18.58
CA TYR A 132 18.54 11.71 -20.03
C TYR A 132 19.20 10.38 -20.41
N LEU A 133 20.20 9.94 -19.65
CA LEU A 133 20.86 8.65 -19.90
C LEU A 133 19.90 7.48 -19.69
N GLY A 134 19.00 7.56 -18.70
CA GLY A 134 17.98 6.55 -18.49
C GLY A 134 16.95 6.55 -19.61
N GLU A 135 16.23 7.66 -19.79
CA GLU A 135 15.07 7.75 -20.70
C GLU A 135 15.44 7.69 -22.18
N VAL A 136 16.55 8.31 -22.59
CA VAL A 136 16.91 8.45 -24.01
C VAL A 136 17.92 7.40 -24.45
N VAL A 137 18.99 7.20 -23.68
CA VAL A 137 20.04 6.24 -24.06
C VAL A 137 19.64 4.81 -23.70
N GLY A 138 19.12 4.59 -22.49
CA GLY A 138 18.58 3.29 -22.07
C GLY A 138 17.22 2.96 -22.68
N GLY A 139 16.42 3.99 -22.95
CA GLY A 139 15.11 3.88 -23.57
C GLY A 139 13.98 3.49 -22.60
N PRO A 140 12.70 3.65 -23.02
CA PRO A 140 11.55 3.50 -22.13
C PRO A 140 11.42 2.11 -21.49
N ALA A 141 11.83 1.05 -22.19
CA ALA A 141 11.75 -0.31 -21.67
C ALA A 141 12.70 -0.53 -20.49
N ALA A 142 13.94 -0.03 -20.57
CA ALA A 142 14.92 -0.13 -19.50
C ALA A 142 14.48 0.68 -18.27
N VAL A 143 13.93 1.87 -18.49
CA VAL A 143 13.41 2.71 -17.40
C VAL A 143 12.16 2.10 -16.76
N ALA A 144 11.28 1.48 -17.55
CA ALA A 144 10.08 0.81 -17.06
C ALA A 144 10.42 -0.35 -16.10
N VAL A 145 11.37 -1.21 -16.44
CA VAL A 145 11.74 -2.37 -15.60
C VAL A 145 12.79 -2.05 -14.54
N GLY A 146 13.40 -0.85 -14.59
CA GLY A 146 14.42 -0.40 -13.66
C GLY A 146 13.91 0.74 -12.77
N CYS A 147 14.11 1.98 -13.21
CA CYS A 147 13.91 3.16 -12.38
C CYS A 147 12.46 3.31 -11.88
N ARG A 148 11.47 3.10 -12.77
CA ARG A 148 10.04 3.28 -12.45
C ARG A 148 9.53 2.29 -11.42
N GLN A 149 10.15 1.12 -11.28
CA GLN A 149 9.75 0.13 -10.28
C GLN A 149 9.97 0.60 -8.84
N CYS A 150 10.83 1.61 -8.63
CA CYS A 150 11.14 2.15 -7.29
C CYS A 150 10.83 3.65 -7.13
N HIS A 151 10.79 4.41 -8.22
CA HIS A 151 10.51 5.86 -8.18
C HIS A 151 9.07 6.21 -8.58
N GLY A 152 8.35 5.27 -9.18
CA GLY A 152 7.01 5.49 -9.68
C GLY A 152 6.99 5.94 -11.14
N SER A 153 5.81 5.97 -11.75
CA SER A 153 5.56 6.52 -13.08
C SER A 153 4.35 7.45 -13.08
N LYS A 154 4.24 8.30 -14.10
CA LYS A 154 2.98 9.01 -14.36
C LYS A 154 2.00 8.00 -14.96
N ILE A 155 0.93 7.70 -14.24
CA ILE A 155 -0.14 6.82 -14.72
C ILE A 155 -1.01 7.58 -15.71
N GLU A 156 -1.21 7.01 -16.89
CA GLU A 156 -2.11 7.53 -17.90
C GLU A 156 -3.42 6.75 -17.89
N VAL A 157 -4.53 7.50 -17.92
CA VAL A 157 -5.87 6.94 -17.94
C VAL A 157 -6.46 7.10 -19.34
N LEU A 158 -6.82 5.98 -19.93
CA LEU A 158 -7.49 5.88 -21.21
C LEU A 158 -9.01 6.08 -21.05
N LYS A 159 -9.70 6.17 -22.19
CA LYS A 159 -11.16 6.31 -22.22
C LYS A 159 -11.86 5.23 -21.39
N GLY A 160 -12.82 5.64 -20.57
CA GLY A 160 -13.65 4.75 -19.75
C GLY A 160 -12.94 4.25 -18.49
N GLY A 161 -12.01 5.03 -17.94
CA GLY A 161 -11.31 4.73 -16.68
C GLY A 161 -10.25 3.64 -16.77
N LYS A 162 -9.94 3.15 -17.99
CA LYS A 162 -8.95 2.09 -18.19
C LYS A 162 -7.53 2.64 -18.05
N LEU A 163 -6.70 2.01 -17.23
CA LEU A 163 -5.29 2.38 -17.09
C LEU A 163 -4.46 1.93 -18.32
N ASP A 164 -3.58 2.79 -18.81
CA ASP A 164 -2.70 2.49 -19.94
C ASP A 164 -1.64 1.44 -19.56
N PRO A 165 -1.58 0.26 -20.22
CA PRO A 165 -0.57 -0.77 -19.97
C PRO A 165 0.89 -0.29 -20.13
N ALA A 166 1.13 0.80 -20.86
CA ALA A 166 2.46 1.39 -21.00
C ALA A 166 2.93 2.08 -19.70
N THR A 167 2.00 2.43 -18.80
CA THR A 167 2.29 3.17 -17.57
C THR A 167 1.87 2.44 -16.29
N TRP A 168 1.01 1.40 -16.41
CA TRP A 168 0.51 0.56 -15.33
C TRP A 168 0.62 -0.94 -15.70
N PRO A 169 1.01 -1.84 -14.77
CA PRO A 169 1.15 -1.67 -13.33
C PRO A 169 2.44 -0.98 -12.90
N ASN A 170 2.34 -0.18 -11.83
CA ASN A 170 3.48 0.49 -11.21
C ASN A 170 3.21 0.74 -9.72
N THR A 171 4.19 0.48 -8.85
CA THR A 171 4.05 0.62 -7.39
C THR A 171 5.23 1.33 -6.74
N GLY A 172 5.98 2.11 -7.53
CA GLY A 172 7.14 2.86 -7.05
C GLY A 172 6.78 4.22 -6.47
#